data_AF-K2GFX0-F1
#
_entry.id   AF-K2GFX0-F1
#
_cell.length_a   1.000
_cell.length_b   1.000
_cell.length_c   1.000
_cell.angle_alpha   90.00
_cell.angle_beta   90.00
_cell.angle_gamma   90.00
#
_symmetry.space_group_name_H-M   'P 1'
#
loop_
_entity.id
_entity.type
_entity.pdbx_description
1 polymer ?
#
loop_
_entity_poly.entity_id
_entity_poly.type
_entity_poly.pdbx_seq_one_letter_code
_entity_poly.pdbx_strand_id
1 'polypeptide(L)'
;MKKTIYFLSPFLLLLKSNTYAMCPVCTLAAVAWVELSHYLWIDDTITGLWIWGMLVSVSMWTINWFDRKKIKFFLKKKLTYAFWFSSVIIPLYYGKLILWNPANMIWWIDKLLLWIIIWTVLFFITAKYYLYLKAKNWGRAHFPFQKIAMTVWVLTSASLLFYYLTSFIYAI
;
A
#
# COMPACT_ATOMS: atom_id res chain seq x y z
N MET A 1 -20.88 6.60 22.10
CA MET A 1 -20.12 7.01 20.90
C MET A 1 -20.76 6.48 19.61
N LYS A 2 -22.06 6.74 19.36
CA LYS A 2 -22.80 6.19 18.19
C LYS A 2 -23.15 7.22 17.09
N LYS A 3 -22.90 8.52 17.32
CA LYS A 3 -23.32 9.60 16.40
C LYS A 3 -22.29 9.98 15.33
N THR A 4 -21.02 9.57 15.43
CA THR A 4 -19.96 9.98 14.49
C THR A 4 -19.96 9.18 13.18
N ILE A 5 -20.61 8.01 13.14
CA ILE A 5 -20.58 7.10 11.98
C ILE A 5 -21.49 7.59 10.83
N TYR A 6 -22.52 8.39 11.13
CA TYR A 6 -23.45 8.88 10.10
C TYR A 6 -22.93 10.07 9.27
N PHE A 7 -21.86 10.73 9.72
CA PHE A 7 -21.32 11.91 9.02
C PHE A 7 -20.28 11.55 7.94
N LEU A 8 -19.79 10.32 7.91
CA LEU A 8 -18.81 9.82 6.93
C LEU A 8 -19.45 9.31 5.62
N SER A 9 -20.77 9.15 5.59
CA SER A 9 -21.49 8.54 4.46
C SER A 9 -21.63 9.44 3.20
N PRO A 10 -21.80 10.77 3.26
CA PRO A 10 -21.92 11.56 2.04
C PRO A 10 -20.57 12.01 1.46
N PHE A 11 -19.47 11.95 2.22
CA PHE A 11 -18.15 12.39 1.74
C PHE A 11 -17.51 11.39 0.75
N LEU A 12 -17.82 10.10 0.87
CA LEU A 12 -17.30 9.07 -0.06
C LEU A 12 -17.91 9.17 -1.47
N LEU A 13 -19.10 9.77 -1.63
CA LEU A 13 -19.83 9.85 -2.90
C LEU A 13 -19.40 11.02 -3.80
N LEU A 14 -18.57 11.94 -3.30
CA LEU A 14 -18.13 13.14 -4.04
C LEU A 14 -16.81 12.97 -4.83
N LEU A 15 -16.20 11.79 -4.81
CA LEU A 15 -14.94 11.52 -5.51
C LEU A 15 -15.15 11.11 -6.97
N LYS A 16 -15.99 11.85 -7.71
CA LYS A 16 -15.99 11.79 -9.17
C LYS A 16 -14.88 12.68 -9.70
N SER A 17 -13.63 12.21 -9.66
CA SER A 17 -12.53 12.88 -10.36
C SER A 17 -12.27 12.20 -11.69
N ASN A 18 -12.60 12.89 -12.78
CA ASN A 18 -12.23 12.49 -14.13
C ASN A 18 -10.71 12.31 -14.25
N THR A 19 -10.33 11.19 -14.85
CA THR A 19 -9.07 10.95 -15.58
C THR A 19 -7.80 11.52 -14.93
N TYR A 20 -7.19 10.75 -14.03
CA TYR A 20 -5.80 10.25 -14.07
C TYR A 20 -5.68 9.27 -12.89
N ALA A 21 -5.33 8.02 -13.18
CA ALA A 21 -5.51 6.84 -12.33
C ALA A 21 -4.82 6.92 -10.95
N MET A 22 -5.46 7.45 -9.91
CA MET A 22 -5.09 7.23 -8.51
C MET A 22 -6.38 7.33 -7.67
N CYS A 23 -6.86 6.22 -7.10
CA CYS A 23 -8.11 6.19 -6.34
C CYS A 23 -7.83 6.52 -4.87
N PRO A 24 -8.22 7.70 -4.35
CA PRO A 24 -8.21 7.95 -2.90
C PRO A 24 -8.97 6.89 -2.11
N VAL A 25 -9.94 6.22 -2.75
CA VAL A 25 -10.59 5.01 -2.25
C VAL A 25 -9.60 3.91 -1.83
N CYS A 26 -8.50 3.68 -2.57
CA CYS A 26 -7.53 2.64 -2.21
C CYS A 26 -6.77 3.00 -0.92
N THR A 27 -6.45 4.28 -0.73
CA THR A 27 -5.83 4.77 0.49
C THR A 27 -6.78 4.64 1.68
N LEU A 28 -8.05 5.03 1.51
CA LEU A 28 -9.08 4.88 2.55
C LEU A 28 -9.33 3.40 2.90
N ALA A 29 -9.41 2.54 1.90
CA ALA A 29 -9.58 1.09 2.09
C ALA A 29 -8.36 0.49 2.82
N ALA A 30 -7.14 0.91 2.47
CA ALA A 30 -5.94 0.44 3.15
C ALA A 30 -5.86 0.89 4.61
N VAL A 31 -6.21 2.15 4.92
CA VAL A 31 -6.27 2.65 6.30
C VAL A 31 -7.33 1.87 7.10
N ALA A 32 -8.52 1.70 6.54
CA ALA A 32 -9.59 0.93 7.18
C ALA A 32 -9.17 -0.53 7.43
N TRP A 33 -8.42 -1.13 6.49
CA TRP A 33 -7.91 -2.49 6.63
C TRP A 33 -6.85 -2.61 7.74
N VAL A 34 -5.93 -1.65 7.84
CA VAL A 34 -4.89 -1.65 8.89
C VAL A 34 -5.53 -1.52 10.27
N GLU A 35 -6.48 -0.59 10.43
CA GLU A 35 -7.22 -0.42 11.71
C GLU A 35 -7.99 -1.71 12.08
N LEU A 36 -8.65 -2.33 11.11
CA LEU A 36 -9.37 -3.59 11.30
C LEU A 36 -8.41 -4.73 11.68
N SER A 37 -7.22 -4.76 11.09
CA SER A 37 -6.20 -5.78 11.38
C SER A 37 -5.70 -5.69 12.83
N HIS A 38 -5.51 -4.47 13.35
CA HIS A 38 -5.18 -4.26 14.76
C HIS A 38 -6.31 -4.69 15.68
N TYR A 39 -7.57 -4.43 15.32
CA TYR A 39 -8.72 -4.89 16.11
C TYR A 39 -8.82 -6.42 16.18
N LEU A 40 -8.47 -7.11 15.10
CA LEU A 40 -8.49 -8.57 14.99
C LEU A 40 -7.20 -9.24 15.50
N TRP A 41 -6.25 -8.50 16.09
CA TRP A 41 -4.95 -9.01 16.56
C TRP A 41 -4.17 -9.79 15.48
N ILE A 42 -4.26 -9.34 14.23
CA ILE A 42 -3.51 -9.92 13.10
C ILE A 42 -2.03 -9.52 13.20
N ASP A 43 -1.13 -10.43 12.85
CA ASP A 43 0.33 -10.21 12.86
C ASP A 43 0.75 -8.92 12.13
N ASP A 44 1.74 -8.22 12.71
CA ASP A 44 2.37 -6.99 12.17
C ASP A 44 3.05 -7.18 10.79
N THR A 45 3.18 -8.44 10.34
CA THR A 45 3.72 -8.80 9.02
C THR A 45 2.78 -8.40 7.90
N ILE A 46 1.47 -8.60 8.08
CA ILE A 46 0.45 -8.31 7.07
C ILE A 46 0.25 -6.80 6.98
N THR A 47 0.25 -6.09 8.11
CA THR A 47 0.06 -4.63 8.14
C THR A 47 1.16 -3.90 7.35
N GLY A 48 2.41 -4.38 7.38
CA GLY A 48 3.52 -3.83 6.61
C GLY A 48 3.28 -3.78 5.09
N LEU A 49 2.60 -4.78 4.53
CA LEU A 49 2.26 -4.85 3.10
C LEU A 49 1.25 -3.76 2.70
N TRP A 50 0.25 -3.56 3.56
CA TRP A 50 -0.82 -2.60 3.34
C TRP A 50 -0.31 -1.16 3.53
N ILE A 51 0.53 -0.94 4.54
CA ILE A 51 1.24 0.34 4.74
C ILE A 51 2.03 0.72 3.50
N TRP A 52 2.75 -0.24 2.90
CA TRP A 52 3.49 0.03 1.66
C TRP A 52 2.59 0.34 0.46
N GLY A 53 1.52 -0.45 0.28
CA GLY A 53 0.53 -0.21 -0.78
C GLY A 53 -0.06 1.20 -0.70
N MET A 54 -0.36 1.66 0.51
CA MET A 54 -0.80 3.02 0.79
C MET A 54 0.28 4.05 0.43
N LEU A 55 1.52 3.83 0.87
CA LEU A 55 2.63 4.75 0.67
C LEU A 55 2.90 5.03 -0.82
N VAL A 56 2.88 3.97 -1.63
CA VAL A 56 3.08 4.06 -3.08
C VAL A 56 1.93 4.81 -3.75
N SER A 57 0.68 4.52 -3.36
CA SER A 57 -0.52 5.20 -3.86
C SER A 57 -0.47 6.71 -3.58
N VAL A 58 -0.21 7.09 -2.33
CA VAL A 58 -0.14 8.49 -1.91
C VAL A 58 1.03 9.21 -2.59
N SER A 59 2.21 8.58 -2.67
CA SER A 59 3.37 9.16 -3.36
C SER A 59 3.08 9.48 -4.83
N MET A 60 2.44 8.54 -5.54
CA MET A 60 2.05 8.75 -6.93
C MET A 60 0.99 9.84 -7.09
N TRP A 61 0.03 9.93 -6.16
CA TRP A 61 -0.95 11.01 -6.14
C TRP A 61 -0.30 12.38 -5.93
N THR A 62 0.65 12.50 -4.99
CA THR A 62 1.39 13.75 -4.75
C THR A 62 2.20 14.16 -5.99
N ILE A 63 2.87 13.22 -6.67
CA ILE A 63 3.60 13.50 -7.92
C ILE A 63 2.64 14.07 -8.98
N ASN A 64 1.45 13.46 -9.14
CA ASN A 64 0.46 13.92 -10.09
C ASN A 64 -0.14 15.29 -9.72
N TRP A 65 -0.31 15.57 -8.42
CA TRP A 65 -0.71 16.89 -7.94
C TRP A 65 0.32 17.96 -8.31
N PHE A 66 1.62 17.67 -8.15
CA PHE A 66 2.69 18.56 -8.62
C PHE A 66 2.66 18.74 -10.15
N ASP A 67 2.39 17.68 -10.92
CA ASP A 67 2.24 17.76 -12.38
C ASP A 67 1.08 18.69 -12.77
N ARG A 68 -0.08 18.59 -12.10
CA ARG A 68 -1.23 19.48 -12.35
C ARG A 68 -0.92 20.95 -12.03
N LYS A 69 -0.12 21.20 -11.01
CA LYS A 69 0.35 22.54 -10.64
C LYS A 69 1.51 23.04 -11.53
N LYS A 70 1.94 22.26 -12.52
CA LYS A 70 3.08 22.54 -13.41
C LYS A 70 4.39 22.83 -12.66
N ILE A 71 4.53 22.32 -11.43
CA ILE A 71 5.75 22.48 -10.63
C ILE A 71 6.76 21.48 -11.16
N LYS A 72 7.80 21.98 -11.83
CA LYS A 72 8.88 21.18 -12.42
C LYS A 72 10.10 21.25 -11.52
N PHE A 73 10.50 20.10 -10.98
CA PHE A 73 11.75 19.94 -10.22
C PHE A 73 12.42 18.63 -10.63
N PHE A 74 13.74 18.66 -10.80
CA PHE A 74 14.52 17.58 -11.40
C PHE A 74 14.42 16.27 -10.59
N LEU A 75 14.45 16.36 -9.26
CA LEU A 75 14.35 15.21 -8.35
C LEU A 75 12.92 14.90 -7.89
N LYS A 76 11.88 15.35 -8.61
CA LYS A 76 10.51 15.26 -8.11
C LYS A 76 10.08 13.91 -7.59
N LYS A 77 10.17 12.90 -8.45
CA LYS A 77 9.71 11.57 -8.13
C LYS A 77 10.48 11.01 -6.94
N LYS A 78 11.82 11.11 -6.98
CA LYS A 78 12.71 10.60 -5.92
C LYS A 78 12.43 11.28 -4.57
N LEU A 79 12.33 12.61 -4.54
CA LEU A 79 12.09 13.38 -3.33
C LEU A 79 10.71 13.09 -2.74
N THR A 80 9.67 12.99 -3.58
CA THR A 80 8.32 12.66 -3.10
C THR A 80 8.23 11.26 -2.49
N TYR A 81 8.83 10.25 -3.14
CA TYR A 81 8.89 8.90 -2.54
C TYR A 81 9.69 8.89 -1.24
N ALA A 82 10.87 9.53 -1.22
CA ALA A 82 11.71 9.61 -0.02
C ALA A 82 10.99 10.32 1.14
N PHE A 83 10.27 11.41 0.87
CA PHE A 83 9.49 12.13 1.86
C PHE A 83 8.42 11.26 2.51
N TRP A 84 7.57 10.61 1.70
CA TRP A 84 6.51 9.75 2.22
C TRP A 84 7.09 8.54 2.96
N PHE A 85 8.11 7.89 2.40
CA PHE A 85 8.80 6.75 3.04
C PHE A 85 9.36 7.12 4.41
N SER A 86 10.08 8.24 4.48
CA SER A 86 10.66 8.76 5.71
C SER A 86 9.58 9.12 6.74
N SER A 87 8.46 9.73 6.30
CA SER A 87 7.35 10.11 7.19
C SER A 87 6.68 8.94 7.89
N VAL A 88 6.81 7.71 7.37
CA VAL A 88 6.26 6.49 7.99
C VAL A 88 7.32 5.76 8.81
N ILE A 89 8.54 5.63 8.28
CA ILE A 89 9.61 4.90 8.97
C ILE A 89 10.09 5.62 10.22
N ILE A 90 10.16 6.95 10.20
CA ILE A 90 10.61 7.74 11.36
C ILE A 90 9.69 7.49 12.57
N PRO A 91 8.36 7.66 12.49
CA PRO A 91 7.46 7.33 13.59
C PRO A 91 7.52 5.86 14.02
N LEU A 92 7.64 4.91 13.09
CA LEU A 92 7.75 3.48 13.44
C LEU A 92 9.04 3.17 14.21
N TYR A 93 10.15 3.83 13.87
CA TYR A 93 11.42 3.70 14.58
C TYR A 93 11.33 4.28 15.99
N TYR A 94 10.84 5.52 16.14
CA TYR A 94 10.68 6.15 17.46
C TYR A 94 9.61 5.46 18.33
N GLY A 95 8.59 4.88 17.72
CA GLY A 95 7.59 4.05 18.38
C GLY A 95 8.11 2.70 18.86
N LYS A 96 9.40 2.36 18.63
CA LYS A 96 10.05 1.10 19.00
C LYS A 96 9.36 -0.15 18.44
N LEU A 97 8.58 0.01 17.36
CA LEU A 97 7.90 -1.08 16.64
C LEU A 97 8.86 -1.81 15.69
N ILE A 98 9.94 -1.14 15.27
CA ILE A 98 11.01 -1.66 14.41
C ILE A 98 12.33 -1.70 15.19
N LEU A 99 13.14 -2.75 15.00
CA LEU A 99 14.52 -2.94 15.49
C LEU A 99 14.71 -3.14 17.00
N TRP A 100 13.65 -3.00 17.83
CA TRP A 100 13.78 -3.09 19.29
C TRP A 100 13.26 -4.39 19.91
N ASN A 101 12.35 -5.10 19.23
CA ASN A 101 11.73 -6.31 19.77
C ASN A 101 12.30 -7.58 19.11
N PRO A 102 13.04 -8.45 19.85
CA PRO A 102 13.59 -9.68 19.28
C PRO A 102 12.51 -10.66 18.80
N ALA A 103 11.29 -10.58 19.34
CA ALA A 103 10.16 -11.38 18.89
C ALA A 103 9.69 -11.01 17.46
N ASN A 104 10.04 -9.82 16.96
CA ASN A 104 9.66 -9.33 15.63
C ASN A 104 10.77 -9.50 14.58
N MET A 105 11.84 -10.25 14.88
CA MET A 105 12.94 -10.54 13.95
C MET A 105 12.73 -11.90 13.26
N ILE A 106 12.92 -11.97 11.94
CA ILE A 106 13.14 -13.21 11.18
C ILE A 106 14.48 -13.05 10.47
N TRP A 107 15.39 -14.01 10.65
CA TRP A 107 16.71 -13.99 10.01
C TRP A 107 17.49 -12.68 10.22
N TRP A 108 17.48 -12.16 11.45
CA TRP A 108 18.17 -10.90 11.83
C TRP A 108 17.63 -9.62 11.17
N ILE A 109 16.49 -9.70 10.47
CA ILE A 109 15.79 -8.56 9.88
C ILE A 109 14.40 -8.47 10.53
N ASP A 110 13.91 -7.26 10.81
CA ASP A 110 12.53 -7.06 11.23
C ASP A 110 11.56 -7.63 10.21
N LYS A 111 10.63 -8.47 10.68
CA LYS A 111 9.55 -9.10 9.89
C LYS A 111 8.85 -8.06 9.01
N LEU A 112 8.47 -6.94 9.59
CA LEU A 112 7.77 -5.85 8.91
C LEU A 112 8.60 -5.26 7.76
N LEU A 113 9.91 -5.06 7.97
CA LEU A 113 10.80 -4.50 6.96
C LEU A 113 11.05 -5.49 5.80
N LEU A 114 11.23 -6.76 6.13
CA LEU A 114 11.39 -7.84 5.15
C LEU A 114 10.18 -7.90 4.21
N TRP A 115 8.97 -7.80 4.76
CA TRP A 115 7.74 -7.82 3.97
C TRP A 115 7.55 -6.59 3.09
N ILE A 116 7.93 -5.40 3.57
CA ILE A 116 7.94 -4.18 2.75
C ILE A 116 8.84 -4.36 1.52
N ILE A 117 10.02 -4.97 1.69
CA ILE A 117 10.95 -5.21 0.58
C ILE A 117 10.35 -6.19 -0.44
N ILE A 118 9.86 -7.34 0.02
CA ILE A 118 9.23 -8.35 -0.85
C ILE A 118 8.05 -7.74 -1.61
N TRP A 119 7.24 -6.94 -0.93
CA TRP A 119 6.07 -6.32 -1.52
C TRP A 119 6.42 -5.24 -2.56
N THR A 120 7.52 -4.51 -2.36
CA THR A 120 8.04 -3.60 -3.39
C THR A 120 8.33 -4.33 -4.70
N VAL A 121 8.94 -5.51 -4.61
CA VAL A 121 9.23 -6.37 -5.77
C VAL A 121 7.95 -6.85 -6.43
N LEU A 122 7.00 -7.38 -5.65
CA LEU A 122 5.70 -7.84 -6.15
C LEU A 122 4.91 -6.73 -6.84
N PHE A 123 4.90 -5.52 -6.27
CA PHE A 123 4.24 -4.36 -6.87
C PHE A 123 4.85 -4.00 -8.23
N PHE A 124 6.17 -4.03 -8.34
CA PHE A 124 6.85 -3.75 -9.60
C PHE A 124 6.56 -4.82 -10.67
N ILE A 125 6.55 -6.10 -10.29
CA ILE A 125 6.18 -7.21 -11.17
C ILE A 125 4.73 -7.03 -11.64
N THR A 126 3.81 -6.74 -10.72
CA THR A 126 2.38 -6.52 -11.02
C THR A 126 2.18 -5.35 -11.99
N ALA A 127 2.91 -4.25 -11.79
CA ALA A 127 2.87 -3.09 -12.68
C ALA A 127 3.38 -3.42 -14.10
N LYS A 128 4.49 -4.16 -14.21
CA LYS A 128 5.00 -4.65 -15.51
C LYS A 128 4.01 -5.60 -16.17
N TYR A 129 3.43 -6.52 -15.42
CA TYR A 129 2.46 -7.47 -15.92
C TYR A 129 1.18 -6.79 -16.43
N TYR A 130 0.69 -5.76 -15.73
CA TYR A 130 -0.40 -4.92 -16.22
C TYR A 130 -0.07 -4.23 -17.56
N LEU A 131 1.15 -3.67 -17.70
CA LEU A 131 1.57 -3.05 -18.95
C LEU A 131 1.67 -4.07 -20.09
N TYR A 132 2.16 -5.28 -19.81
CA TYR A 132 2.19 -6.39 -20.77
C TYR A 132 0.78 -6.78 -21.24
N LEU A 133 -0.17 -6.97 -20.32
CA LEU A 133 -1.56 -7.28 -20.67
C LEU A 133 -2.21 -6.15 -21.48
N LYS A 134 -1.95 -4.90 -21.11
CA LYS A 134 -2.44 -3.73 -21.85
C LYS A 134 -1.87 -3.67 -23.26
N ALA A 135 -0.59 -3.99 -23.44
CA ALA A 135 0.06 -4.03 -24.75
C ALA A 135 -0.56 -5.14 -25.63
N LYS A 136 -0.85 -6.31 -25.05
CA LYS A 136 -1.52 -7.42 -25.74
C LYS A 136 -2.96 -7.07 -26.18
N ASN A 137 -3.62 -6.20 -25.43
CA ASN A 137 -4.99 -5.76 -25.71
C ASN A 137 -5.07 -4.40 -26.41
N TRP A 138 -4.27 -4.22 -27.48
CA TRP A 138 -4.31 -3.01 -28.34
C TRP A 138 -4.13 -1.69 -27.57
N GLY A 139 -3.37 -1.71 -26.48
CA GLY A 139 -3.15 -0.54 -25.64
C GLY A 139 -4.36 -0.16 -24.76
N ARG A 140 -5.40 -0.99 -24.68
CA ARG A 140 -6.59 -0.79 -23.85
C ARG A 140 -6.57 -1.71 -22.64
N ALA A 141 -7.10 -1.23 -21.52
CA ALA A 141 -7.38 -2.11 -20.37
C ALA A 141 -8.54 -3.05 -20.74
N HIS A 142 -8.52 -4.28 -20.24
CA HIS A 142 -9.56 -5.28 -20.52
C HIS A 142 -10.89 -4.90 -19.87
N PHE A 143 -10.82 -4.24 -18.71
CA PHE A 143 -11.98 -3.76 -17.97
C PHE A 143 -11.59 -2.48 -17.18
N PRO A 144 -12.57 -1.63 -16.79
CA PRO A 144 -12.27 -0.43 -16.01
C PRO A 144 -11.59 -0.80 -14.68
N PHE A 145 -10.59 -0.01 -14.28
CA PHE A 145 -9.81 -0.21 -13.05
C PHE A 145 -8.98 -1.51 -12.98
N GLN A 146 -8.69 -2.18 -14.11
CA GLN A 146 -7.85 -3.38 -14.14
C GLN A 146 -6.54 -3.26 -13.33
N LYS A 147 -5.84 -2.12 -13.44
CA LYS A 147 -4.60 -1.87 -12.68
C LYS A 147 -4.82 -1.98 -11.16
N ILE A 148 -5.92 -1.44 -10.65
CA ILE A 148 -6.24 -1.44 -9.21
C ILE A 148 -6.66 -2.85 -8.79
N ALA A 149 -7.56 -3.48 -9.54
CA ALA A 149 -8.01 -4.84 -9.25
C ALA A 149 -6.84 -5.83 -9.18
N MET A 150 -5.87 -5.74 -10.10
CA MET A 150 -4.67 -6.56 -10.07
C MET A 150 -3.81 -6.31 -8.84
N THR A 151 -3.57 -5.04 -8.48
CA THR A 151 -2.79 -4.71 -7.27
C THR A 151 -3.48 -5.21 -6.00
N VAL A 152 -4.79 -5.01 -5.86
CA VAL A 152 -5.57 -5.48 -4.70
C VAL A 152 -5.55 -7.00 -4.64
N TRP A 153 -5.73 -7.67 -5.77
CA TRP A 153 -5.72 -9.14 -5.82
C TRP A 153 -4.36 -9.72 -5.43
N VAL A 154 -3.26 -9.11 -5.88
CA VAL A 154 -1.91 -9.52 -5.47
C VAL A 154 -1.69 -9.21 -3.98
N LEU A 155 -2.24 -8.12 -3.45
CA LEU A 155 -2.10 -7.74 -2.03
C LEU A 155 -2.83 -8.70 -1.11
N THR A 156 -4.07 -9.08 -1.46
CA THR A 156 -4.83 -10.08 -0.72
C THR A 156 -4.21 -11.46 -0.84
N SER A 157 -3.77 -11.85 -2.04
CA SER A 157 -3.13 -13.16 -2.26
C SER A 157 -1.81 -13.28 -1.50
N ALA A 158 -1.00 -12.23 -1.50
CA ALA A 158 0.23 -12.17 -0.73
C ALA A 158 -0.07 -12.22 0.77
N SER A 159 -1.05 -11.46 1.26
CA SER A 159 -1.47 -11.51 2.68
C SER A 159 -1.86 -12.93 3.11
N LEU A 160 -2.63 -13.65 2.28
CA LEU A 160 -3.00 -15.05 2.54
C LEU A 160 -1.78 -15.98 2.52
N LEU A 161 -0.91 -15.85 1.51
CA LEU A 161 0.34 -16.62 1.45
C LEU A 161 1.21 -16.41 2.70
N PHE A 162 1.27 -15.18 3.21
CA PHE A 162 2.04 -14.87 4.41
C PHE A 162 1.41 -15.39 5.68
N TYR A 163 0.09 -15.38 5.78
CA TYR A 163 -0.59 -16.06 6.88
C TYR A 163 -0.19 -17.55 6.92
N TYR A 164 -0.22 -18.25 5.78
CA TYR A 164 0.21 -19.65 5.70
C TYR A 164 1.71 -19.85 5.99
N LEU A 165 2.59 -19.03 5.42
CA LEU A 165 4.04 -19.13 5.64
C LEU A 165 4.42 -18.88 7.10
N THR A 166 3.82 -17.87 7.72
CA THR A 166 4.08 -17.51 9.10
C THR A 166 3.54 -18.59 10.04
N SER A 167 2.33 -19.10 9.79
CA SER A 167 1.77 -20.23 10.53
C SER A 167 2.63 -21.49 10.41
N PHE A 168 3.25 -21.74 9.26
CA PHE A 168 4.14 -22.89 9.06
C PHE A 168 5.46 -22.72 9.81
N ILE A 169 6.04 -21.52 9.82
CA ILE A 169 7.30 -21.20 10.53
C ILE A 169 7.15 -21.35 12.05
N TYR A 170 6.02 -20.97 12.63
CA TYR A 170 5.78 -21.13 14.07
C TYR A 170 5.35 -22.55 14.49
N ALA A 171 5.01 -23.41 13.54
CA ALA A 171 4.67 -24.81 13.79
C ALA A 171 5.91 -25.73 13.82
N ILE A 172 7.08 -25.23 13.41
CA ILE A 172 8.39 -25.89 13.47
C ILE A 172 9.17 -25.36 14.68
#